data_AF-A0A8T3RD82-F1
#
_entry.id   AF-A0A8T3RD82-F1
#
_cell.length_a   1.000
_cell.length_b   1.000
_cell.length_c   1.000
_cell.angle_alpha   90.00
_cell.angle_beta   90.00
_cell.angle_gamma   90.00
#
_symmetry.space_group_name_H-M   'P 1'
#
loop_
_entity.id
_entity.type
_entity.pdbx_description
1 polymer ?
#
loop_
_entity_poly.entity_id
_entity_poly.type
_entity_poly.pdbx_seq_one_letter_code
_entity_poly.pdbx_strand_id
1 'polypeptide(L)'
;MCGISMLCTMTRTALWKHSVTGGLGRVLRAGGSSLENVIKVTIFLTDMSNFDKIVELRGKWFTPPYPADTIVEVSSLYSPEAMIEIEAIAIADTAADRD
;
A
#
# COMPACT_ATOMS: atom_id res chain seq x y z
N MET A 1 20.33 22.03 -4.20
CA MET A 1 19.66 22.14 -5.51
C MET A 1 19.12 20.76 -5.88
N CYS A 2 17.80 20.73 -6.07
CA CYS A 2 16.90 19.66 -6.50
C CYS A 2 17.53 18.35 -7.05
N GLY A 3 17.15 17.22 -6.47
CA GLY A 3 17.50 15.88 -6.96
C GLY A 3 16.54 14.82 -6.45
N ILE A 4 15.25 14.99 -6.75
CA ILE A 4 14.20 13.96 -6.87
C ILE A 4 14.39 12.71 -5.99
N SER A 5 13.73 12.77 -4.82
CA SER A 5 12.92 11.71 -4.22
C SER A 5 13.10 10.34 -4.86
N MET A 6 13.82 9.44 -4.19
CA MET A 6 13.82 8.01 -4.48
C MET A 6 12.44 7.45 -4.15
N LEU A 7 11.49 7.67 -5.07
CA LEU A 7 10.16 7.10 -5.02
C LEU A 7 10.33 5.61 -5.32
N CYS A 8 10.51 4.81 -4.27
CA CYS A 8 10.51 3.36 -4.40
C CYS A 8 9.05 2.92 -4.64
N THR A 9 8.59 3.05 -5.88
CA THR A 9 7.28 2.55 -6.30
C THR A 9 7.36 1.02 -6.32
N MET A 10 7.02 0.39 -5.20
CA MET A 10 6.91 -1.07 -5.10
C MET A 10 5.46 -1.49 -5.33
N THR A 11 5.08 -1.60 -6.60
CA THR A 11 3.79 -2.14 -7.01
C THR A 11 3.81 -3.65 -6.80
N ARG A 12 3.15 -4.17 -5.76
CA ARG A 12 2.97 -5.61 -5.59
C ARG A 12 1.51 -5.97 -5.42
N THR A 13 1.00 -6.64 -6.44
CA THR A 13 -0.30 -7.29 -6.50
C THR A 13 -0.43 -8.36 -5.41
N ALA A 14 -1.46 -8.27 -4.55
CA ALA A 14 -1.65 -9.18 -3.41
C ALA A 14 -3.01 -9.90 -3.44
N LEU A 15 -2.94 -11.23 -3.44
CA LEU A 15 -4.07 -12.17 -3.42
C LEU A 15 -4.73 -12.21 -2.03
N TRP A 16 -6.07 -12.21 -1.98
CA TRP A 16 -6.91 -12.41 -0.79
C TRP A 16 -6.87 -13.87 -0.27
N LYS A 17 -5.67 -14.39 0.03
CA LYS A 17 -5.47 -15.67 0.75
C LYS A 17 -4.44 -15.59 1.88
N HIS A 18 -3.62 -14.54 1.93
CA HIS A 18 -2.69 -14.26 3.03
C HIS A 18 -2.75 -12.75 3.28
N SER A 19 -2.83 -12.31 4.54
CA SER A 19 -2.98 -10.90 4.93
C SER A 19 -2.15 -9.97 4.05
N VAL A 20 -2.81 -9.15 3.22
CA VAL A 20 -2.17 -8.24 2.24
C VAL A 20 -1.07 -7.40 2.90
N THR A 21 -1.29 -6.99 4.14
CA THR A 21 -0.33 -6.25 4.98
C THR A 21 0.90 -7.03 5.40
N GLY A 22 0.77 -8.32 5.67
CA GLY A 22 1.91 -9.18 5.98
C GLY A 22 2.88 -9.27 4.79
N GLY A 23 2.33 -9.31 3.57
CA GLY A 23 3.12 -9.23 2.34
C GLY A 23 3.76 -7.86 2.15
N LEU A 24 2.96 -6.79 2.21
CA LEU A 24 3.42 -5.41 1.99
C LEU A 24 4.52 -5.02 2.98
N GLY A 25 4.32 -5.26 4.28
CA GLY A 25 5.32 -4.92 5.30
C GLY A 25 6.65 -5.67 5.13
N ARG A 26 6.64 -6.91 4.62
CA ARG A 26 7.90 -7.63 4.32
C ARG A 26 8.64 -7.01 3.14
N VAL A 27 7.92 -6.60 2.10
CA VAL A 27 8.50 -5.97 0.90
C VAL A 27 9.08 -4.60 1.24
N LEU A 28 8.34 -3.79 2.00
CA LEU A 28 8.83 -2.50 2.50
C LEU A 28 10.11 -2.66 3.32
N ARG A 29 10.13 -3.61 4.26
CA ARG A 29 11.35 -3.90 5.05
C ARG A 29 12.53 -4.34 4.19
N ALA A 30 12.30 -5.18 3.19
CA ALA A 30 13.35 -5.61 2.25
C ALA A 30 13.91 -4.44 1.43
N GLY A 31 13.10 -3.40 1.18
CA GLY A 31 13.50 -2.15 0.52
C GLY A 31 13.98 -1.04 1.45
N GLY A 32 14.24 -1.33 2.73
CA GLY A 32 14.71 -0.33 3.70
C GLY A 32 13.63 0.67 4.12
N SER A 33 12.39 0.23 4.25
CA SER A 33 11.25 1.06 4.64
C SER A 33 10.34 0.31 5.64
N SER A 34 9.21 0.92 6.01
CA SER A 34 8.23 0.36 6.93
C SER A 34 6.81 0.77 6.52
N LEU A 35 5.79 0.17 7.15
CA LEU A 35 4.40 0.60 6.95
C LEU A 35 4.14 2.04 7.44
N GLU A 36 4.94 2.53 8.39
CA GLU A 36 4.85 3.89 8.93
C GLU A 36 5.33 4.93 7.92
N ASN A 37 6.20 4.53 7.00
CA ASN A 37 6.74 5.39 5.95
C ASN A 37 5.87 5.41 4.67
N VAL A 38 4.73 4.73 4.67
CA VAL A 38 3.79 4.74 3.53
C VAL A 38 3.09 6.10 3.48
N ILE A 39 3.21 6.79 2.36
CA ILE A 39 2.65 8.14 2.16
C ILE A 39 1.42 8.17 1.26
N LYS A 40 1.27 7.15 0.39
CA LYS A 40 0.13 7.00 -0.52
C LYS A 40 -0.20 5.53 -0.68
N VAL A 41 -1.49 5.22 -0.68
CA VAL A 41 -2.01 3.92 -1.12
C VAL A 41 -3.05 4.08 -2.22
N THR A 42 -3.05 3.18 -3.18
CA THR A 42 -4.10 3.04 -4.19
C THR A 42 -4.69 1.65 -4.04
N ILE A 43 -6.01 1.58 -3.85
CA ILE A 43 -6.75 0.35 -3.59
C ILE A 43 -7.68 0.10 -4.76
N PHE A 44 -7.49 -1.04 -5.42
CA PHE A 44 -8.33 -1.52 -6.51
C PHE A 44 -9.24 -2.62 -5.96
N LEU A 45 -10.54 -2.52 -6.23
CA LEU A 45 -11.55 -3.49 -5.82
C LEU A 45 -12.32 -3.98 -7.03
N THR A 46 -12.83 -5.22 -7.00
CA THR A 46 -13.73 -5.71 -8.05
C THR A 46 -15.20 -5.47 -7.75
N ASP A 47 -15.54 -5.09 -6.51
CA ASP A 47 -16.90 -4.83 -6.06
C ASP A 47 -16.92 -3.78 -4.92
N MET A 48 -17.49 -2.60 -5.22
CA MET A 48 -17.60 -1.45 -4.33
C MET A 48 -18.58 -1.68 -3.17
N SER A 49 -19.40 -2.72 -3.20
CA SER A 49 -20.21 -3.13 -2.03
C SER A 49 -19.33 -3.45 -0.80
N ASN A 50 -18.03 -3.69 -1.00
CA ASN A 50 -17.07 -3.94 0.07
C ASN A 50 -16.39 -2.69 0.64
N PHE A 51 -16.72 -1.49 0.17
CA PHE A 51 -16.06 -0.24 0.57
C PHE A 51 -15.90 -0.06 2.08
N ASP A 52 -16.98 -0.25 2.85
CA ASP A 52 -16.95 -0.06 4.31
C ASP A 52 -15.98 -1.03 5.01
N LYS A 53 -15.88 -2.27 4.51
CA LYS A 53 -14.93 -3.26 5.02
C LYS A 53 -13.48 -2.82 4.76
N ILE A 54 -13.23 -2.18 3.63
CA ILE A 54 -11.91 -1.65 3.27
C ILE A 54 -11.53 -0.48 4.17
N VAL A 55 -12.47 0.43 4.44
CA VAL A 55 -12.26 1.55 5.37
C VAL A 55 -11.92 1.05 6.77
N GLU A 56 -12.64 0.03 7.26
CA GLU A 56 -12.35 -0.59 8.56
C GLU A 56 -10.96 -1.25 8.58
N LEU A 57 -10.62 -2.01 7.53
CA LEU A 57 -9.31 -2.66 7.41
C LEU A 57 -8.17 -1.65 7.35
N ARG A 58 -8.35 -0.54 6.61
CA ARG A 58 -7.37 0.55 6.54
C ARG A 58 -7.04 1.09 7.93
N GLY A 59 -8.05 1.28 8.77
CA GLY A 59 -7.88 1.74 10.15
C GLY A 59 -7.09 0.77 11.05
N LYS A 60 -7.03 -0.52 10.69
CA LYS A 60 -6.21 -1.52 11.39
C LYS A 60 -4.76 -1.56 10.89
N TRP A 61 -4.49 -1.00 9.72
CA TRP A 61 -3.20 -1.14 9.03
C TRP A 61 -2.34 0.11 9.09
N PHE A 62 -2.99 1.28 9.09
CA PHE A 62 -2.34 2.57 9.17
C PHE A 62 -2.80 3.30 10.41
N THR A 63 -1.91 4.10 10.98
CA THR A 63 -2.18 4.99 12.11
C THR A 63 -2.02 6.46 11.67
N PRO A 64 -2.62 7.42 12.38
CA PRO A 64 -2.39 8.83 12.10
C PRO A 64 -0.91 9.23 12.19
N PRO A 65 -0.41 10.13 11.30
CA PRO A 65 -1.11 10.68 10.14
C PRO A 65 -1.33 9.62 9.06
N TYR A 66 -2.57 9.46 8.61
CA TYR A 66 -2.91 8.46 7.59
C TYR A 66 -2.28 8.82 6.23
N PRO A 67 -1.87 7.82 5.42
CA PRO A 67 -1.46 8.08 4.05
C PRO A 67 -2.62 8.66 3.25
N ALA A 68 -2.30 9.40 2.19
CA ALA A 68 -3.31 9.70 1.17
C ALA A 68 -3.83 8.38 0.58
N ASP A 69 -5.13 8.30 0.25
CA ASP A 69 -5.71 7.12 -0.38
C ASP A 69 -6.50 7.42 -1.66
N THR A 70 -6.64 6.40 -2.49
CA THR A 70 -7.51 6.41 -3.66
C THR A 70 -8.11 5.02 -3.76
N ILE A 71 -9.42 4.93 -3.87
CA ILE A 71 -10.15 3.68 -3.94
C ILE A 71 -10.95 3.69 -5.23
N VAL A 72 -10.76 2.67 -6.06
CA VAL A 72 -11.45 2.54 -7.36
C VAL A 72 -11.95 1.12 -7.56
N GLU A 73 -13.13 1.00 -8.19
CA GLU A 73 -13.60 -0.29 -8.69
C GLU A 73 -13.02 -0.55 -10.09
N VAL A 74 -12.57 -1.77 -10.34
CA VAL A 74 -12.02 -2.26 -11.61
C VAL A 74 -12.74 -3.52 -12.05
N SER A 75 -12.79 -3.78 -13.36
CA SER A 75 -13.50 -4.95 -13.90
C SER A 75 -12.89 -6.29 -13.49
N SER A 76 -11.58 -6.33 -13.27
CA SER A 76 -10.83 -7.53 -12.90
C SER A 76 -9.43 -7.18 -12.38
N LEU A 77 -8.87 -8.07 -11.57
CA LEU A 77 -7.47 -8.02 -11.11
C LEU A 77 -6.65 -9.13 -11.79
N TYR A 78 -5.39 -9.30 -11.38
CA TYR A 78 -4.48 -10.29 -11.98
C TYR A 78 -4.97 -11.76 -11.93
N SER A 79 -5.87 -12.08 -11.01
CA SER A 79 -6.49 -13.40 -10.84
C SER A 79 -8.01 -13.21 -10.72
N PRO A 80 -8.82 -14.07 -11.34
CA PRO A 80 -10.29 -14.00 -11.24
C PRO A 80 -10.82 -14.09 -9.79
N GLU A 81 -10.06 -14.72 -8.90
CA GLU A 81 -10.39 -14.89 -7.48
C GLU A 81 -9.93 -13.71 -6.62
N ALA A 82 -9.15 -12.78 -7.17
CA ALA A 82 -8.69 -11.60 -6.45
C ALA A 82 -9.82 -10.55 -6.39
N MET A 83 -10.13 -10.09 -5.18
CA MET A 83 -11.16 -9.07 -4.93
C MET A 83 -10.58 -7.70 -4.59
N ILE A 84 -9.30 -7.65 -4.21
CA ILE A 84 -8.60 -6.44 -3.80
C ILE A 84 -7.15 -6.50 -4.24
N GLU A 85 -6.62 -5.35 -4.64
CA GLU A 85 -5.20 -5.12 -4.84
C GLU A 85 -4.80 -3.78 -4.22
N ILE A 86 -3.61 -3.71 -3.62
CA ILE A 86 -3.10 -2.50 -2.98
C ILE A 86 -1.73 -2.18 -3.54
N GLU A 87 -1.61 -0.98 -4.10
CA GLU A 87 -0.35 -0.34 -4.42
C GLU A 87 0.01 0.65 -3.30
N ALA A 88 1.27 0.68 -2.90
CA ALA A 88 1.75 1.58 -1.88
C ALA A 88 3.02 2.30 -2.34
N ILE A 89 3.13 3.56 -1.97
CA ILE A 89 4.32 4.39 -2.12
C ILE A 89 4.82 4.71 -0.72
N ALA A 90 6.09 4.42 -0.47
CA ALA A 90 6.73 4.66 0.83
C ALA A 90 8.08 5.34 0.68
N ILE A 91 8.47 6.07 1.72
CA ILE A 91 9.80 6.66 1.85
C ILE A 91 10.76 5.57 2.34
N ALA A 92 11.88 5.38 1.64
CA ALA A 92 12.95 4.52 2.10
C ALA A 92 13.83 5.28 3.10
N ASP A 93 14.30 4.59 4.14
CA ASP A 93 15.22 5.14 5.12
C ASP A 93 16.59 5.32 4.44
N THR A 94 16.95 6.55 4.10
CA THR A 94 18.30 6.86 3.61
C THR A 94 19.21 7.22 4.78
N ALA A 95 20.51 6.93 4.66
CA ALA A 95 21.51 7.34 5.65
C ALA A 95 21.58 8.88 5.86
N ALA A 96 21.07 9.67 4.93
CA ALA A 96 21.00 11.13 5.00
C ALA A 96 19.84 11.69 5.85
N ASP A 97 18.91 10.84 6.29
CA ASP A 97 17.71 11.25 7.03
C ASP A 97 17.87 11.05 8.56
N ARG A 98 19.10 10.80 9.04
CA ARG A 98 19.42 10.52 10.46
C ARG A 98 20.10 11.69 11.21
N ASP A 99 20.05 12.90 10.66
CA ASP A 99 20.63 14.12 11.25
C ASP A 99 19.59 14.98 12.00
#